data_AF-A0A2V8BNQ9-F1
#
_entry.id   AF-A0A2V8BNQ9-F1
#
_cell.length_a   1.000
_cell.length_b   1.000
_cell.length_c   1.000
_cell.angle_alpha   90.00
_cell.angle_beta   90.00
_cell.angle_gamma   90.00
#
_symmetry.space_group_name_H-M   'P 1'
#
loop_
_entity.id
_entity.type
_entity.pdbx_description
1 polymer ?
#
loop_
_entity_poly.entity_id
_entity_poly.type
_entity_poly.pdbx_seq_one_letter_code
_entity_poly.pdbx_strand_id
1 'polypeptide(L)'
;MEYYLTQTPRQLPSRYFYDALGSALFEAICELPWYGITRAEGRLLASRGREVLARVDPLSTLIELGPGSGEKLATLIKSGAGESHHRRLAVHL
;
A
#
# COMPACT_ATOMS: atom_id res chain seq x y z
N MET A 1 -10.20 -3.97 -24.46
CA MET A 1 -10.96 -5.06 -23.80
C MET A 1 -11.12 -6.26 -24.73
N GLU A 2 -11.44 -6.02 -26.00
CA GLU A 2 -11.58 -7.04 -27.06
C GLU A 2 -10.46 -8.08 -27.10
N TYR A 3 -9.19 -7.66 -27.07
CA TYR A 3 -8.03 -8.57 -27.04
C TYR A 3 -8.14 -9.70 -26.00
N TYR A 4 -8.61 -9.39 -24.78
CA TYR A 4 -8.70 -10.36 -23.69
C TYR A 4 -9.92 -11.28 -23.81
N LEU A 5 -11.01 -10.75 -24.40
CA LEU A 5 -12.26 -11.48 -24.59
C LEU A 5 -12.20 -12.47 -25.78
N THR A 6 -11.24 -12.31 -26.68
CA THR A 6 -11.00 -13.21 -27.81
C THR A 6 -10.02 -14.35 -27.51
N GLN A 7 -9.42 -14.39 -26.32
CA GLN A 7 -8.50 -15.46 -25.90
C GLN A 7 -9.25 -16.77 -25.57
N THR A 8 -8.53 -17.90 -25.62
CA THR A 8 -9.02 -19.22 -25.17
C THR A 8 -8.01 -19.84 -24.19
N PRO A 9 -8.30 -19.86 -22.87
CA PRO A 9 -9.53 -19.37 -22.23
C PRO A 9 -9.63 -17.83 -22.26
N ARG A 10 -10.86 -17.31 -22.18
CA ARG A 10 -11.09 -15.86 -22.07
C ARG A 10 -10.47 -15.33 -20.78
N GLN A 11 -9.94 -14.12 -20.82
CA GLN A 11 -9.29 -13.50 -19.67
C GLN A 11 -9.83 -12.10 -19.42
N LEU A 12 -9.65 -11.61 -18.19
CA LEU A 12 -9.85 -10.21 -17.85
C LEU A 12 -8.72 -9.77 -16.91
N PRO A 13 -7.96 -8.71 -17.24
CA PRO A 13 -6.96 -8.16 -16.32
C PRO A 13 -7.58 -7.73 -14.99
N SER A 14 -6.91 -8.07 -13.89
CA SER A 14 -7.38 -7.74 -12.53
C SER A 14 -7.51 -6.24 -12.27
N ARG A 15 -6.78 -5.38 -13.00
CA ARG A 15 -6.90 -3.91 -12.87
C ARG A 15 -8.33 -3.39 -13.08
N TYR A 16 -9.17 -4.13 -13.82
CA TYR A 16 -10.56 -3.75 -14.04
C TYR A 16 -11.47 -4.03 -12.83
N PHE A 17 -10.98 -4.73 -11.80
CA PHE A 17 -11.70 -4.90 -10.54
C PHE A 17 -11.57 -3.71 -9.59
N TYR A 18 -10.81 -2.67 -9.94
CA TYR A 18 -10.53 -1.55 -9.04
C TYR A 18 -11.12 -0.24 -9.56
N ASP A 19 -12.39 -0.27 -9.98
CA ASP A 19 -13.20 0.94 -10.07
C ASP A 19 -13.64 1.39 -8.66
N ALA A 20 -14.46 2.45 -8.56
CA ALA A 20 -14.86 2.97 -7.25
C ALA A 20 -15.56 1.92 -6.36
N LEU A 21 -16.40 1.06 -6.93
CA LEU A 21 -17.08 0.00 -6.21
C LEU A 21 -16.12 -1.13 -5.85
N GLY A 22 -15.32 -1.56 -6.81
CA GLY A 22 -14.37 -2.65 -6.65
C GLY A 22 -13.26 -2.33 -5.64
N SER A 23 -12.80 -1.07 -5.58
CA SER A 23 -11.93 -0.58 -4.52
C SER A 23 -12.60 -0.63 -3.15
N ALA A 24 -13.86 -0.18 -3.01
CA ALA A 24 -14.58 -0.27 -1.74
C ALA A 24 -14.80 -1.73 -1.28
N LEU A 25 -15.05 -2.64 -2.23
CA LEU A 25 -15.13 -4.07 -1.94
C LEU A 25 -13.78 -4.64 -1.50
N PHE A 26 -12.67 -4.20 -2.11
CA PHE A 26 -11.34 -4.62 -1.70
C PHE A 26 -11.00 -4.17 -0.27
N GLU A 27 -11.35 -2.94 0.10
CA GLU A 27 -11.22 -2.46 1.49
C GLU A 27 -12.03 -3.33 2.46
N ALA A 28 -13.28 -3.66 2.11
CA ALA A 28 -14.09 -4.58 2.92
C ALA A 28 -13.49 -5.99 3.01
N ILE A 29 -12.86 -6.49 1.93
CA ILE A 29 -12.16 -7.77 1.92
C ILE A 29 -10.99 -7.76 2.91
N CYS A 30 -10.29 -6.62 3.05
CA CYS A 30 -9.16 -6.46 3.97
C CYS A 30 -9.54 -6.60 5.45
N GLU A 31 -10.81 -6.36 5.78
CA GLU A 31 -11.36 -6.54 7.13
C GLU A 31 -11.82 -7.97 7.42
N LEU A 32 -11.91 -8.84 6.41
CA LEU A 32 -12.37 -10.22 6.61
C LEU A 32 -11.41 -10.99 7.52
N PRO A 33 -11.91 -11.82 8.45
CA PRO A 33 -11.06 -12.50 9.42
C PRO A 33 -10.08 -13.49 8.76
N TRP A 34 -10.46 -14.11 7.64
CA TRP A 34 -9.58 -15.03 6.88
C TRP A 34 -8.62 -14.31 5.92
N TYR A 35 -8.88 -13.05 5.54
CA TYR A 35 -7.99 -12.27 4.67
C TYR A 35 -6.98 -11.47 5.50
N GLY A 36 -6.13 -12.17 6.24
CA GLY A 36 -5.24 -11.56 7.23
C GLY A 36 -4.02 -10.81 6.66
N ILE A 37 -3.81 -10.79 5.34
CA ILE A 37 -2.58 -10.27 4.72
C ILE A 37 -2.38 -8.78 4.99
N THR A 38 -3.43 -7.96 4.84
CA THR A 38 -3.38 -6.51 5.08
C THR A 38 -3.10 -6.19 6.55
N ARG A 39 -3.74 -6.93 7.48
CA ARG A 39 -3.47 -6.78 8.93
C ARG A 39 -2.06 -7.23 9.31
N ALA A 40 -1.53 -8.27 8.66
CA ALA A 40 -0.16 -8.72 8.89
C ALA A 40 0.86 -7.67 8.44
N GLU A 41 0.66 -7.10 7.25
CA GLU A 41 1.49 -6.01 6.73
C GLU A 41 1.42 -4.76 7.63
N GLY A 42 0.23 -4.33 8.05
CA GLY A 42 0.07 -3.20 8.98
C GLY A 42 0.84 -3.40 10.29
N ARG A 43 0.80 -4.60 10.88
CA ARG A 43 1.60 -4.93 12.08
C ARG A 43 3.10 -4.88 11.83
N LEU A 44 3.57 -5.33 10.66
CA LEU A 44 4.99 -5.27 10.29
C LEU A 44 5.44 -3.82 10.11
N LEU A 45 4.69 -3.00 9.37
CA LEU A 45 4.99 -1.57 9.18
C LEU A 45 5.04 -0.83 10.52
N ALA A 46 4.07 -1.08 11.40
CA ALA A 46 4.04 -0.45 12.73
C ALA A 46 5.21 -0.88 13.62
N SER A 47 5.59 -2.16 13.62
CA SER A 47 6.64 -2.69 14.51
C SER A 47 8.06 -2.55 13.98
N ARG A 48 8.25 -2.50 12.66
CA ARG A 48 9.56 -2.50 12.00
C ARG A 48 9.85 -1.25 11.18
N GLY A 49 8.89 -0.36 11.00
CA GLY A 49 9.07 0.80 10.12
C GLY A 49 10.20 1.73 10.54
N ARG A 50 10.48 1.89 11.84
CA ARG A 50 11.69 2.60 12.32
C ARG A 50 12.98 1.97 11.82
N GLU A 51 13.08 0.64 11.90
CA GLU A 51 14.27 -0.11 11.44
C GLU A 51 14.44 0.03 9.93
N VAL A 52 13.34 0.01 9.18
CA VAL A 52 13.35 0.23 7.72
C VAL A 52 13.83 1.64 7.39
N LEU A 53 13.26 2.67 8.03
CA LEU A 53 13.60 4.07 7.77
C LEU A 53 15.05 4.39 8.17
N ALA A 54 15.56 3.80 9.25
CA ALA A 54 16.96 3.96 9.66
C ALA A 54 17.98 3.44 8.62
N ARG A 55 17.61 2.42 7.82
CA ARG A 55 18.49 1.89 6.75
C ARG A 55 18.58 2.77 5.52
N VAL A 56 17.67 3.74 5.38
CA VAL A 56 17.57 4.63 4.22
C VAL A 56 17.75 6.10 4.60
N ASP A 57 18.27 6.36 5.79
CA ASP A 57 18.59 7.71 6.26
C ASP A 57 19.89 8.22 5.62
N PRO A 58 19.95 9.48 5.12
CA PRO A 58 18.87 10.46 5.06
C PRO A 58 17.84 10.18 3.97
N LEU A 59 16.56 10.06 4.36
CA LEU A 59 15.45 9.89 3.44
C LEU A 59 14.92 11.25 2.96
N SER A 60 14.85 11.44 1.64
CA SER A 60 14.36 12.70 1.04
C SER A 60 13.07 12.55 0.25
N THR A 61 12.80 11.36 -0.30
CA THR A 61 11.62 11.10 -1.14
C THR A 61 11.07 9.70 -0.85
N LEU A 62 9.75 9.60 -0.79
CA LEU A 62 9.01 8.37 -0.60
C LEU A 62 7.90 8.29 -1.65
N ILE A 63 7.81 7.18 -2.38
CA ILE A 63 6.84 6.94 -3.44
C ILE A 63 6.09 5.65 -3.13
N GLU A 64 4.75 5.72 -3.04
CA GLU A 64 3.89 4.55 -2.91
C GLU A 64 3.34 4.17 -4.28
N LEU A 65 3.54 2.92 -4.70
CA LEU A 65 3.06 2.45 -6.00
C LEU A 65 1.66 1.83 -5.83
N GLY A 66 0.63 2.55 -6.28
CA GLY A 66 -0.75 2.09 -6.13
C GLY A 66 -1.22 2.26 -4.67
N PRO A 67 -1.40 3.51 -4.20
CA PRO A 67 -1.50 3.83 -2.78
C PRO A 67 -2.80 3.36 -2.14
N GLY A 68 -3.86 3.13 -2.93
CA GLY A 68 -5.19 2.88 -2.39
C GLY A 68 -5.59 4.00 -1.43
N SER A 69 -5.80 3.65 -0.15
CA SER A 69 -6.11 4.58 0.94
C SER A 69 -4.89 5.35 1.52
N GLY A 70 -3.65 4.96 1.19
CA GLY A 70 -2.42 5.58 1.71
C GLY A 70 -2.09 5.25 3.17
N GLU A 71 -2.85 4.35 3.80
CA GLU A 71 -2.72 4.02 5.23
C GLU A 71 -1.38 3.37 5.57
N LYS A 72 -0.82 2.59 4.63
CA LYS A 72 0.47 1.90 4.81
C LYS A 72 1.60 2.90 4.95
N LEU A 73 1.64 3.88 4.05
CA LEU A 73 2.64 4.94 4.09
C LEU A 73 2.53 5.81 5.34
N ALA A 74 1.30 6.17 5.71
CA ALA A 74 1.04 6.90 6.94
C ALA A 74 1.53 6.11 8.17
N THR A 75 1.32 4.80 8.20
CA THR A 75 1.79 3.91 9.28
C THR A 75 3.31 3.84 9.33
N LEU A 76 3.98 3.69 8.18
CA LEU A 76 5.43 3.69 8.07
C LEU A 76 6.03 4.99 8.61
N ILE A 77 5.55 6.15 8.15
CA ILE A 77 6.04 7.46 8.59
C ILE A 77 5.82 7.65 10.11
N LYS A 78 4.62 7.32 10.61
CA LYS A 78 4.32 7.41 12.05
C LYS A 78 5.26 6.55 12.90
N SER A 79 5.68 5.38 12.41
CA SER A 79 6.62 4.51 13.14
C SER A 79 8.03 5.11 13.27
N GLY A 80 8.43 5.97 12.32
CA GLY A 80 9.76 6.58 12.25
C GLY A 80 9.90 7.96 12.89
N ALA A 81 8.79 8.65 13.18
CA ALA A 81 8.78 10.04 13.67
C ALA A 81 9.34 10.26 15.10
N GLY A 82 10.02 9.26 15.68
CA GLY A 82 10.52 9.30 17.06
C GLY A 82 11.83 10.07 17.27
N GLU A 83 12.71 10.15 16.27
CA GLU A 83 14.00 10.84 16.41
C GLU A 83 14.44 11.35 15.03
N SER A 84 14.86 12.62 14.96
CA SER A 84 15.52 13.31 13.83
C SER A 84 14.70 14.39 13.13
N HIS A 85 15.31 15.58 13.11
CA HIS A 85 14.91 16.80 12.44
C HIS A 85 14.43 16.54 11.00
N HIS A 86 13.11 16.55 10.77
CA HIS A 86 12.56 16.30 9.44
C HIS A 86 12.87 17.47 8.51
N ARG A 87 13.94 17.29 7.74
CA ARG A 87 14.07 17.85 6.40
C ARG A 87 12.80 17.48 5.62
N ARG A 88 12.29 18.41 4.82
CA ARG A 88 11.05 18.30 4.05
C ARG A 88 11.01 16.98 3.25
N LEU A 89 10.30 15.96 3.74
CA LEU A 89 10.12 14.67 3.06
C LEU A 89 9.09 14.86 1.95
N ALA A 90 9.48 14.61 0.69
CA ALA A 90 8.55 14.58 -0.42
C ALA A 90 7.82 13.23 -0.43
N VAL A 91 6.49 13.27 -0.35
CA VAL A 91 5.63 12.08 -0.35
C VAL A 91 4.77 12.09 -1.60
N HIS A 92 4.84 10.99 -2.37
CA HIS A 92 4.05 10.77 -3.57
C HIS A 92 3.22 9.51 -3.38
N LEU A 93 1.90 9.66 -3.54
CA LEU A 93 0.91 8.59 -3.57
C LEU A 93 0.57 8.28 -5.03
#